data_AF-A0A2N1N146-F1
#
_entry.id   AF-A0A2N1N146-F1
#
_cell.length_a   1.000
_cell.length_b   1.000
_cell.length_c   1.000
_cell.angle_alpha   90.00
_cell.angle_beta   90.00
_cell.angle_gamma   90.00
#
_symmetry.space_group_name_H-M   'P 1'
#
loop_
_entity.id
_entity.type
_entity.pdbx_description
1 polymer ?
#
loop_
_entity_poly.entity_id
_entity_poly.type
_entity_poly.pdbx_seq_one_letter_code
_entity_poly.pdbx_strand_id
1 'polypeptide(L)'
;MKYCKKINYFDSGIPADDNNIYLIIKNNQHNINYLIIELDVDMYIIYDELSSTILQNLGQVLPSKLEYLCLSLSFRTNDLEIFLKNSQNTFIKKLLIGNIVPDKDDNILFCIKKYIMKEERVKYLAILQSGPNSYNMDIIDLYLSEDEVNEYKLHNIIVQPYDDLCIDSYIFINNNYLQYYNL
;
A
#
# COMPACT_ATOMS: atom_id res chain seq x y z
N MET A 1 16.82 -17.78 1.70
CA MET A 1 17.26 -17.31 0.36
C MET A 1 18.62 -16.63 0.42
N LYS A 2 19.63 -17.11 -0.31
CA LYS A 2 20.99 -16.52 -0.35
C LYS A 2 21.29 -15.76 -1.66
N TYR A 3 20.36 -15.74 -2.62
CA TYR A 3 20.67 -15.47 -4.03
C TYR A 3 20.03 -14.22 -4.66
N CYS A 4 18.95 -13.66 -4.11
CA CYS A 4 18.33 -12.44 -4.68
C CYS A 4 18.67 -11.21 -3.83
N LYS A 5 19.67 -10.43 -4.25
CA LYS A 5 20.20 -9.25 -3.53
C LYS A 5 20.08 -7.92 -4.29
N LYS A 6 19.21 -7.86 -5.31
CA LYS A 6 19.06 -6.69 -6.20
C LYS A 6 17.63 -6.52 -6.70
N ILE A 7 16.65 -6.92 -5.90
CA ILE A 7 15.24 -6.75 -6.27
C ILE A 7 14.89 -5.28 -6.10
N ASN A 8 14.49 -4.61 -7.20
CA ASN A 8 14.03 -3.21 -7.19
C ASN A 8 12.50 -3.11 -7.10
N TYR A 9 11.81 -4.00 -7.80
CA TYR A 9 10.37 -4.15 -7.81
C TYR A 9 10.03 -5.52 -7.20
N PHE A 10 9.22 -5.52 -6.15
CA PHE A 10 8.73 -6.74 -5.54
C PHE A 10 7.20 -6.69 -5.47
N ASP A 11 6.60 -7.68 -6.10
CA ASP A 11 5.17 -7.97 -6.06
C ASP A 11 5.03 -9.34 -5.40
N SER A 12 4.25 -9.42 -4.32
CA SER A 12 4.07 -10.68 -3.59
C SER A 12 3.37 -11.75 -4.43
N GLY A 13 2.59 -11.34 -5.44
CA GLY A 13 1.62 -12.20 -6.09
C GLY A 13 0.59 -12.74 -5.10
N ILE A 14 -0.24 -13.67 -5.59
CA ILE A 14 -1.30 -14.33 -4.83
C ILE A 14 -1.06 -15.85 -4.84
N PRO A 15 -1.18 -16.53 -3.68
CA PRO A 15 -1.32 -15.98 -2.35
C PRO A 15 0.02 -15.51 -1.80
N ALA A 16 0.00 -14.42 -1.04
CA ALA A 16 1.13 -13.97 -0.24
C ALA A 16 1.52 -15.04 0.79
N ASP A 17 2.66 -15.72 0.62
CA ASP A 17 3.26 -16.54 1.67
C ASP A 17 4.06 -15.63 2.63
N ASP A 18 3.45 -15.32 3.78
CA ASP A 18 3.93 -14.36 4.78
C ASP A 18 5.42 -14.53 5.12
N ASN A 19 5.88 -15.76 5.36
CA ASN A 19 7.24 -15.99 5.81
C ASN A 19 8.29 -15.64 4.74
N ASN A 20 7.95 -15.82 3.47
CA ASN A 20 8.85 -15.52 2.36
C ASN A 20 8.90 -14.01 2.06
N ILE A 21 7.78 -13.30 2.18
CA ILE A 21 7.68 -11.86 1.90
C ILE A 21 8.62 -11.07 2.80
N TYR A 22 8.54 -11.26 4.12
CA TYR A 22 9.39 -10.48 5.04
C TYR A 22 10.87 -10.74 4.83
N LEU A 23 11.25 -11.98 4.55
CA LEU A 23 12.64 -12.35 4.25
C LEU A 23 13.12 -11.71 2.94
N ILE A 24 12.28 -11.62 1.92
CA ILE A 24 12.64 -10.96 0.65
C ILE A 24 12.89 -9.48 0.89
N ILE A 25 11.95 -8.80 1.55
CA ILE A 25 12.02 -7.38 1.83
C ILE A 25 13.25 -7.10 2.68
N LYS A 26 13.42 -7.81 3.81
CA LYS A 26 14.55 -7.64 4.74
C LYS A 26 15.90 -7.85 4.05
N ASN A 27 16.03 -8.85 3.18
CA ASN A 27 17.28 -9.12 2.47
C ASN A 27 17.57 -8.13 1.32
N ASN A 28 16.58 -7.35 0.89
CA ASN A 28 16.69 -6.40 -0.22
C ASN A 28 16.35 -4.96 0.21
N GLN A 29 16.45 -4.62 1.51
CA GLN A 29 16.10 -3.30 2.04
C GLN A 29 16.82 -2.13 1.36
N HIS A 30 18.01 -2.36 0.78
CA HIS A 30 18.78 -1.32 0.09
C HIS A 30 18.46 -1.19 -1.41
N ASN A 31 17.66 -2.11 -1.98
CA ASN A 31 17.41 -2.15 -3.41
C ASN A 31 15.92 -1.99 -3.76
N ILE A 32 15.01 -2.48 -2.92
CA ILE A 32 13.57 -2.38 -3.19
C ILE A 32 13.15 -0.92 -3.11
N ASN A 33 12.61 -0.41 -4.22
CA ASN A 33 11.95 0.90 -4.28
C ASN A 33 10.45 0.78 -4.53
N TYR A 34 10.00 -0.33 -5.14
CA TYR A 34 8.60 -0.60 -5.46
C TYR A 34 8.18 -1.88 -4.75
N LEU A 35 7.17 -1.77 -3.89
CA LEU A 35 6.64 -2.87 -3.10
C LEU A 35 5.12 -2.94 -3.29
N ILE A 36 4.63 -4.11 -3.68
CA ILE A 36 3.22 -4.39 -3.93
C ILE A 36 2.84 -5.62 -3.15
N ILE A 37 1.88 -5.47 -2.24
CA ILE A 37 1.30 -6.56 -1.47
C ILE A 37 -0.20 -6.53 -1.69
N GLU A 38 -0.70 -7.49 -2.45
CA GLU A 38 -2.09 -7.56 -2.86
C GLU A 38 -2.65 -8.96 -2.60
N LEU A 39 -3.95 -9.02 -2.32
CA LEU A 39 -4.68 -10.26 -2.15
C LEU A 39 -5.72 -10.44 -3.25
N ASP A 40 -5.98 -11.70 -3.56
CA ASP A 40 -7.02 -12.05 -4.51
C ASP A 40 -8.39 -11.85 -3.90
N VAL A 41 -9.12 -11.00 -4.60
CA VAL A 41 -10.48 -10.59 -4.35
C VAL A 41 -11.38 -11.84 -4.35
N ASP A 42 -11.12 -12.88 -5.14
CA ASP A 42 -12.02 -14.04 -5.28
C ASP A 42 -12.07 -15.00 -4.07
N MET A 43 -11.30 -14.78 -3.00
CA MET A 43 -11.25 -15.66 -1.82
C MET A 43 -11.56 -14.97 -0.48
N TYR A 44 -12.47 -14.00 -0.47
CA TYR A 44 -12.85 -13.12 0.65
C TYR A 44 -12.95 -13.69 2.09
N ILE A 45 -13.19 -14.98 2.30
CA ILE A 45 -13.49 -15.54 3.64
C ILE A 45 -12.23 -15.98 4.41
N ILE A 46 -11.10 -16.22 3.72
CA ILE A 46 -9.92 -16.87 4.32
C ILE A 46 -8.80 -15.85 4.67
N TYR A 47 -8.94 -14.58 4.28
CA TYR A 47 -7.80 -13.66 4.19
C TYR A 47 -7.78 -12.49 5.19
N ASP A 48 -8.75 -12.38 6.11
CA ASP A 48 -8.71 -11.38 7.19
C ASP A 48 -7.50 -11.64 8.12
N GLU A 49 -7.32 -12.89 8.54
CA GLU A 49 -6.19 -13.29 9.40
C GLU A 49 -4.83 -13.11 8.72
N LEU A 50 -4.75 -13.39 7.42
CA LEU A 50 -3.53 -13.22 6.63
C LEU A 50 -3.17 -11.73 6.49
N SER A 51 -4.14 -10.90 6.09
CA SER A 51 -3.95 -9.45 5.94
C SER A 51 -3.52 -8.79 7.24
N SER A 52 -4.16 -9.16 8.36
CA SER A 52 -3.79 -8.71 9.70
C SER A 52 -2.35 -9.10 10.03
N THR A 53 -1.97 -10.36 9.79
CA THR A 53 -0.60 -10.85 10.02
C THR A 53 0.43 -10.13 9.15
N ILE A 54 0.12 -9.91 7.87
CA ILE A 54 0.91 -9.13 6.92
C ILE A 54 1.17 -7.72 7.46
N LEU A 55 0.11 -6.95 7.73
CA LEU A 55 0.24 -5.56 8.15
C LEU A 55 1.00 -5.40 9.48
N GLN A 56 0.72 -6.24 10.47
CA GLN A 56 1.34 -6.14 11.79
C GLN A 56 2.88 -6.33 11.73
N ASN A 57 3.37 -7.16 10.80
CA ASN A 57 4.79 -7.48 10.67
C ASN A 57 5.51 -6.67 9.58
N LEU A 58 4.82 -6.29 8.50
CA LEU A 58 5.41 -5.66 7.32
C LEU A 58 6.18 -4.38 7.66
N GLY A 59 5.62 -3.54 8.54
CA GLY A 59 6.24 -2.26 8.93
C GLY A 59 7.64 -2.42 9.54
N GLN A 60 7.95 -3.56 10.16
CA GLN A 60 9.24 -3.82 10.82
C GLN A 60 10.38 -4.12 9.84
N VAL A 61 10.05 -4.54 8.62
CA VAL A 61 11.02 -4.98 7.61
C VAL A 61 11.11 -4.04 6.42
N LEU A 62 10.30 -2.99 6.36
CA LEU A 62 10.35 -2.02 5.25
C LEU A 62 11.74 -1.37 5.10
N PRO A 63 12.17 -1.06 3.87
CA PRO A 63 13.25 -0.12 3.61
C PRO A 63 13.00 1.24 4.28
N SER A 64 14.04 2.02 4.57
CA SER A 64 13.86 3.39 5.08
C SER A 64 13.24 4.35 4.06
N LYS A 65 13.25 3.99 2.76
CA LYS A 65 12.67 4.78 1.68
C LYS A 65 12.07 3.88 0.62
N LEU A 66 10.86 4.20 0.17
CA LEU A 66 10.19 3.59 -0.97
C LEU A 66 9.76 4.68 -1.96
N GLU A 67 9.90 4.38 -3.25
CA GLU A 67 9.29 5.18 -4.33
C GLU A 67 7.80 4.86 -4.43
N TYR A 68 7.42 3.60 -4.19
CA TYR A 68 6.06 3.11 -4.31
C TYR A 68 5.76 2.00 -3.30
N LEU A 69 4.64 2.13 -2.59
CA LEU A 69 4.03 1.08 -1.77
C LEU A 69 2.56 0.95 -2.12
N CYS A 70 2.14 -0.24 -2.57
CA CYS A 70 0.74 -0.62 -2.71
C CYS A 70 0.39 -1.71 -1.69
N LEU A 71 -0.67 -1.47 -0.92
CA LEU A 71 -1.27 -2.43 -0.02
C LEU A 71 -2.74 -2.58 -0.42
N SER A 72 -3.12 -3.69 -1.06
CA SER A 72 -4.51 -4.01 -1.37
C SER A 72 -4.92 -5.26 -0.61
N LEU A 73 -5.47 -5.07 0.60
CA LEU A 73 -5.64 -6.09 1.64
C LEU A 73 -7.02 -5.95 2.30
N SER A 74 -7.43 -6.95 3.08
CA SER A 74 -8.65 -6.90 3.90
C SER A 74 -8.29 -6.75 5.37
N PHE A 75 -8.45 -5.56 5.97
CA PHE A 75 -7.93 -5.33 7.32
C PHE A 75 -8.77 -4.37 8.14
N ARG A 76 -8.60 -4.47 9.47
CA ARG A 76 -9.19 -3.52 10.41
C ARG A 76 -8.32 -2.29 10.62
N THR A 77 -8.93 -1.20 11.08
CA THR A 77 -8.22 0.06 11.38
C THR A 77 -7.05 -0.15 12.36
N ASN A 78 -7.18 -1.07 13.31
CA ASN A 78 -6.13 -1.37 14.29
C ASN A 78 -4.89 -2.02 13.65
N ASP A 79 -5.07 -2.91 12.67
CA ASP A 79 -3.94 -3.54 11.96
C ASP A 79 -3.17 -2.50 11.14
N LEU A 80 -3.90 -1.61 10.46
CA LEU A 80 -3.31 -0.46 9.78
C LEU A 80 -2.55 0.45 10.76
N GLU A 81 -3.11 0.75 11.94
CA GLU A 81 -2.44 1.56 12.95
C GLU A 81 -1.11 0.93 13.41
N ILE A 82 -1.09 -0.39 13.63
CA ILE A 82 0.13 -1.13 13.99
C ILE A 82 1.16 -1.02 12.85
N PHE A 83 0.74 -1.26 11.60
CA PHE A 83 1.60 -1.11 10.42
C PHE A 83 2.21 0.29 10.35
N LEU A 84 1.40 1.33 10.50
CA LEU A 84 1.83 2.73 10.41
C LEU A 84 2.84 3.11 11.49
N LYS A 85 2.62 2.64 12.74
CA LYS A 85 3.58 2.79 13.86
C LYS A 85 4.90 2.08 13.58
N ASN A 86 4.83 0.82 13.13
CA ASN A 86 6.03 0.03 12.86
C ASN A 86 6.84 0.58 11.68
N SER A 87 6.16 1.20 10.70
CA SER A 87 6.77 1.84 9.53
C SER A 87 7.14 3.33 9.71
N GLN A 88 7.09 3.89 10.94
CA GLN A 88 7.30 5.32 11.19
C GLN A 88 8.61 5.90 10.62
N ASN A 89 9.66 5.07 10.49
CA ASN A 89 10.96 5.48 9.97
C ASN A 89 11.10 5.29 8.44
N THR A 90 10.00 4.98 7.75
CA THR A 90 9.97 4.77 6.30
C THR A 90 9.34 5.95 5.59
N PHE A 91 10.10 6.59 4.70
CA PHE A 91 9.55 7.57 3.76
C PHE A 91 8.94 6.86 2.54
N ILE A 92 7.73 7.22 2.14
CA ILE A 92 7.02 6.55 1.04
C ILE A 92 6.56 7.61 0.05
N LYS A 93 7.15 7.70 -1.15
CA LYS A 93 6.76 8.76 -2.08
C LYS A 93 5.33 8.59 -2.60
N LYS A 94 4.94 7.38 -3.04
CA LYS A 94 3.60 7.03 -3.49
C LYS A 94 3.04 5.92 -2.61
N LEU A 95 1.92 6.17 -1.94
CA LEU A 95 1.24 5.21 -1.07
C LEU A 95 -0.17 4.94 -1.61
N LEU A 96 -0.46 3.66 -1.89
CA LEU A 96 -1.79 3.18 -2.22
C LEU A 96 -2.28 2.24 -1.11
N ILE A 97 -3.52 2.45 -0.69
CA ILE A 97 -4.19 1.61 0.29
C ILE A 97 -5.56 1.21 -0.27
N GLY A 98 -5.69 -0.04 -0.67
CA GLY A 98 -6.97 -0.69 -0.93
C GLY A 98 -7.39 -1.44 0.32
N ASN A 99 -8.49 -1.04 0.97
CA ASN A 99 -9.13 -1.84 2.02
C ASN A 99 -10.33 -2.57 1.42
N ILE A 100 -10.17 -3.88 1.23
CA ILE A 100 -11.18 -4.76 0.65
C ILE A 100 -11.99 -5.34 1.81
N VAL A 101 -13.32 -5.19 1.77
CA VAL A 101 -14.26 -5.61 2.83
C VAL A 101 -13.96 -4.94 4.18
N PRO A 102 -13.97 -3.59 4.25
CA PRO A 102 -13.80 -2.90 5.53
C PRO A 102 -14.93 -3.29 6.50
N ASP A 103 -14.62 -3.37 7.79
CA ASP A 103 -15.66 -3.40 8.81
C ASP A 103 -16.46 -2.08 8.73
N LYS A 104 -17.78 -2.13 8.99
CA LYS A 104 -18.65 -0.96 8.80
C LYS A 104 -18.28 0.21 9.72
N ASP A 105 -17.62 -0.09 10.82
CA ASP A 105 -17.17 0.87 11.82
C ASP A 105 -15.71 1.31 11.63
N ASP A 106 -15.00 0.77 10.62
CA ASP A 106 -13.61 1.12 10.37
C ASP A 106 -13.49 2.46 9.64
N ASN A 107 -12.78 3.40 10.28
CA ASN A 107 -12.41 4.67 9.67
C ASN A 107 -10.89 4.78 9.55
N ILE A 108 -10.37 4.20 8.46
CA ILE A 108 -8.93 4.21 8.18
C ILE A 108 -8.37 5.62 7.96
N LEU A 109 -9.20 6.59 7.52
CA LEU A 109 -8.76 7.95 7.24
C LEU A 109 -8.24 8.64 8.50
N PHE A 110 -8.82 8.36 9.66
CA PHE A 110 -8.30 8.88 10.93
C PHE A 110 -6.86 8.44 11.18
N CYS A 111 -6.55 7.15 10.95
CA CYS A 111 -5.19 6.62 11.08
C CYS A 111 -4.25 7.25 10.06
N ILE A 112 -4.68 7.41 8.82
CA ILE A 112 -3.86 8.04 7.77
C ILE A 112 -3.57 9.50 8.11
N LYS A 113 -4.57 10.28 8.53
CA LYS A 113 -4.33 11.66 8.97
C LYS A 113 -3.35 11.73 10.14
N LYS A 114 -3.49 10.83 11.12
CA LYS A 114 -2.65 10.80 12.32
C LYS A 114 -1.19 10.44 12.03
N TYR A 115 -0.93 9.46 11.18
CA TYR A 115 0.42 8.87 11.02
C TYR A 115 1.09 9.15 9.68
N ILE A 116 0.32 9.52 8.64
CA ILE A 116 0.85 9.88 7.33
C ILE A 116 0.87 11.39 7.15
N MET A 117 -0.29 12.04 7.34
CA MET A 117 -0.45 13.47 7.03
C MET A 117 0.34 14.36 7.99
N LYS A 118 0.19 14.13 9.31
CA LYS A 118 0.91 14.91 10.33
C LYS A 118 2.42 14.75 10.29
N GLU A 119 2.90 13.58 9.84
CA GLU A 119 4.33 13.24 9.79
C GLU A 119 4.96 13.56 8.41
N GLU A 120 4.18 14.07 7.45
CA GLU A 120 4.62 14.48 6.09
C GLU A 120 5.45 13.41 5.34
N ARG A 121 5.21 12.12 5.62
CA ARG A 121 6.02 11.01 5.11
C ARG A 121 5.61 10.48 3.73
N VAL A 122 4.57 11.07 3.14
CA VAL A 122 4.00 10.70 1.83
C VAL A 122 3.82 11.91 0.94
N LYS A 123 4.11 11.76 -0.36
CA LYS A 123 3.88 12.82 -1.35
C LYS A 123 2.61 12.60 -2.18
N TYR A 124 2.35 11.36 -2.59
CA TYR A 124 1.17 10.98 -3.36
C TYR A 124 0.40 9.90 -2.62
N LEU A 125 -0.90 10.08 -2.47
CA LEU A 125 -1.78 9.18 -1.72
C LEU A 125 -2.97 8.78 -2.60
N ALA A 126 -3.31 7.49 -2.59
CA ALA A 126 -4.61 7.03 -3.06
C ALA A 126 -5.18 6.01 -2.08
N ILE A 127 -6.48 6.08 -1.83
CA ILE A 127 -7.18 5.16 -0.93
C ILE A 127 -8.46 4.71 -1.60
N LEU A 128 -8.62 3.40 -1.68
CA LEU A 128 -9.82 2.73 -2.19
C LEU A 128 -10.41 1.87 -1.08
N GLN A 129 -11.72 1.96 -0.87
CA GLN A 129 -12.44 1.08 0.04
C GLN A 129 -13.55 0.38 -0.75
N SER A 130 -13.62 -0.94 -0.66
CA SER A 130 -14.64 -1.72 -1.37
C SER A 130 -15.33 -2.69 -0.42
N GLY A 131 -16.60 -2.47 -0.08
CA GLY A 131 -17.33 -3.28 0.89
C GLY A 131 -18.44 -4.15 0.28
N PRO A 132 -18.78 -5.30 0.90
CA PRO A 132 -19.94 -6.10 0.49
C PRO A 132 -21.19 -5.39 1.01
N ASN A 133 -21.82 -4.57 0.18
CA ASN A 133 -23.19 -4.19 0.42
C ASN A 133 -24.11 -5.25 -0.19
N SER A 134 -25.29 -5.45 0.40
CA SER A 134 -26.12 -6.66 0.26
C SER A 134 -26.47 -7.13 -1.17
N TYR A 135 -26.16 -6.35 -2.22
CA TYR A 135 -26.38 -6.72 -3.62
C TYR A 135 -25.32 -6.19 -4.62
N ASN A 136 -24.32 -5.39 -4.21
CA ASN A 136 -23.26 -4.81 -5.06
C ASN A 136 -22.00 -4.42 -4.24
N MET A 137 -20.83 -4.41 -4.87
CA MET A 137 -19.58 -3.89 -4.29
C MET A 137 -19.55 -2.38 -4.44
N ASP A 138 -19.85 -1.64 -3.37
CA ASP A 138 -19.69 -0.18 -3.35
C ASP A 138 -18.21 0.13 -3.25
N ILE A 139 -17.67 0.82 -4.25
CA ILE A 139 -16.28 1.25 -4.31
C ILE A 139 -16.24 2.74 -3.98
N ILE A 140 -15.47 3.10 -2.95
CA ILE A 140 -15.28 4.48 -2.49
C ILE A 140 -13.81 4.83 -2.68
N ASP A 141 -13.55 5.74 -3.63
CA ASP A 141 -12.24 6.34 -3.83
C ASP A 141 -12.17 7.67 -3.06
N LEU A 142 -11.13 7.85 -2.24
CA LEU A 142 -10.85 9.07 -1.50
C LEU A 142 -10.82 10.31 -2.40
N TYR A 143 -10.36 10.16 -3.64
CA TYR A 143 -10.27 11.25 -4.60
C TYR A 143 -11.64 11.92 -4.88
N LEU A 144 -12.74 11.19 -4.70
CA LEU A 144 -14.10 11.71 -4.89
C LEU A 144 -14.58 12.59 -3.73
N SER A 145 -13.87 12.60 -2.59
CA SER A 145 -14.19 13.45 -1.44
C SER A 145 -13.43 14.77 -1.52
N GLU A 146 -14.06 15.80 -2.10
CA GLU A 146 -13.42 17.12 -2.31
C GLU A 146 -12.91 17.74 -1.00
N ASP A 147 -13.67 17.63 0.09
CA ASP A 147 -13.27 18.15 1.41
C ASP A 147 -12.01 17.47 1.94
N GLU A 148 -11.94 16.13 1.84
CA GLU A 148 -10.77 15.35 2.27
C GLU A 148 -9.56 15.67 1.39
N VAL A 149 -9.71 15.69 0.06
CA VAL A 149 -8.63 16.04 -0.89
C VAL A 149 -8.07 17.43 -0.59
N ASN A 150 -8.94 18.40 -0.31
CA ASN A 150 -8.52 19.76 0.05
C ASN A 150 -7.76 19.80 1.38
N GLU A 151 -8.17 19.01 2.38
CA GLU A 151 -7.44 18.89 3.65
C GLU A 151 -6.03 18.32 3.44
N TYR A 152 -5.88 17.21 2.72
CA TYR A 152 -4.57 16.62 2.41
C TYR A 152 -3.65 17.57 1.63
N LYS A 153 -4.24 18.37 0.72
CA LYS A 153 -3.49 19.37 -0.06
C LYS A 153 -2.87 20.46 0.82
N LEU A 154 -3.50 20.83 1.94
CA LEU A 154 -2.92 21.78 2.91
C LEU A 154 -1.65 21.24 3.58
N HIS A 155 -1.47 19.91 3.57
CA HIS A 155 -0.31 19.20 4.10
C HIS A 155 0.67 18.76 3.00
N ASN A 156 0.61 19.36 1.81
CA ASN A 156 1.45 19.03 0.65
C ASN A 156 1.33 17.57 0.17
N ILE A 157 0.23 16.90 0.49
CA ILE A 157 -0.08 15.56 0.00
C ILE A 157 -0.99 15.69 -1.23
N ILE A 158 -0.58 15.06 -2.32
CA ILE A 158 -1.35 15.03 -3.56
C ILE A 158 -2.18 13.75 -3.57
N VAL A 159 -3.49 13.88 -3.36
CA VAL A 159 -4.43 12.78 -3.54
C VAL A 159 -4.70 12.59 -5.03
N GLN A 160 -4.63 11.35 -5.51
CA GLN A 160 -4.91 10.98 -6.91
C GLN A 160 -5.95 9.87 -6.95
N PRO A 161 -6.67 9.69 -8.07
CA PRO A 161 -7.49 8.49 -8.28
C PRO A 161 -6.65 7.23 -8.08
N TYR A 162 -7.25 6.20 -7.49
CA TYR A 162 -6.54 4.96 -7.18
C TYR A 162 -5.94 4.30 -8.42
N ASP A 163 -6.72 4.16 -9.48
CA ASP A 163 -6.31 3.55 -10.75
C ASP A 163 -5.19 4.34 -11.45
N ASP A 164 -5.20 5.67 -11.34
CA ASP A 164 -4.17 6.54 -11.93
C ASP A 164 -2.82 6.42 -11.20
N LEU A 165 -2.84 6.14 -9.89
CA LEU A 165 -1.63 5.98 -9.10
C LEU A 165 -1.08 4.55 -9.16
N CYS A 166 -1.89 3.58 -9.56
CA CYS A 166 -1.54 2.17 -9.61
C CYS A 166 -0.40 1.90 -10.61
N ILE A 167 0.58 1.10 -10.19
CA ILE A 167 1.72 0.69 -11.01
C ILE A 167 1.78 -0.83 -11.01
N ASP A 168 1.37 -1.44 -12.12
CA ASP A 168 1.60 -2.86 -12.35
C ASP A 168 3.01 -3.12 -12.93
N SER A 169 3.32 -4.41 -13.14
CA SER A 169 4.59 -4.82 -13.71
C SER A 169 4.83 -4.28 -15.13
N TYR A 170 3.79 -4.12 -15.94
CA TYR A 170 3.88 -3.62 -17.31
C TYR A 170 4.21 -2.12 -17.33
N ILE A 171 3.51 -1.32 -16.52
CA ILE A 171 3.76 0.11 -16.33
C ILE A 171 5.16 0.33 -15.75
N PHE A 172 5.55 -0.46 -14.74
CA PHE A 172 6.90 -0.39 -14.16
C PHE A 172 7.97 -0.65 -15.21
N ILE A 173 7.84 -1.72 -16.00
CA ILE A 173 8.73 -2.06 -17.11
C ILE A 173 8.80 -0.88 -18.08
N ASN A 174 7.68 -0.44 -18.66
CA ASN A 174 7.70 0.65 -19.65
C ASN A 174 8.36 1.93 -19.15
N ASN A 175 8.07 2.33 -17.90
CA ASN A 175 8.66 3.53 -17.30
C ASN A 175 10.19 3.42 -17.09
N ASN A 176 10.71 2.22 -16.87
CA ASN A 176 12.15 1.99 -16.69
C ASN A 176 12.88 1.68 -18.01
N TYR A 177 12.24 1.04 -19.00
CA TYR A 177 12.83 0.77 -20.31
C TYR A 177 12.92 2.04 -21.17
N LEU A 178 11.97 2.98 -21.07
CA LEU A 178 12.01 4.25 -21.81
C LEU A 178 13.10 5.23 -21.33
N GLN A 179 13.69 5.01 -20.15
CA GLN A 179 14.82 5.80 -19.67
C GLN A 179 16.14 5.45 -20.40
N TYR A 180 16.23 4.27 -21.04
CA TYR A 180 17.43 3.84 -21.76
C TYR A 180 17.55 4.38 -23.19
N TYR A 181 16.48 4.91 -23.79
CA TYR A 181 16.47 5.42 -25.17
C TYR A 181 16.44 6.96 -25.27
N ASN A 182 16.52 7.66 -24.14
CA ASN A 182 16.59 9.14 -24.08
C ASN A 182 17.99 9.66 -23.68
N LEU A 183 19.04 8.90 -23.96
CA LEU A 183 20.47 9.29 -23.89
C LEU A 183 21.07 9.27 -25.29
#